data_AF-Q823P1-F1
#
_entry.id   AF-Q823P1-F1
#
_cell.length_a   1.000
_cell.length_b   1.000
_cell.length_c   1.000
_cell.angle_alpha   90.00
_cell.angle_beta   90.00
_cell.angle_gamma   90.00
#
_symmetry.space_group_name_H-M   'P 1'
#
loop_
_entity.id
_entity.type
_entity.pdbx_description
1 polymer ?
#
loop_
_entity_poly.entity_id
_entity_poly.type
_entity_poly.pdbx_seq_one_letter_code
_entity_poly.pdbx_strand_id
1 'polypeptide(L)'
;MFRRTGKSPFEDVQTLYEEETPSHANYASYPRSERLDSPPNLFDSPKSPETRPLPLSYPISEESQKWASASSEIDSLPSFSEEPETTLGEGVTFKGELAFDRLLRIDGTFEGILVSNGKIIIGPKGSVKADIQLQEAIIEGAVEGNITVSGKLELRGEAIVKGDIQAGTLCVDEGVRLLGYVAIVGINEESQKEKD
;
A
#
# COMPACT_ATOMS: atom_id res chain seq x y z
N MET A 1 -43.35 47.30 10.81
CA MET A 1 -42.72 48.11 9.75
C MET A 1 -41.56 47.31 9.17
N PHE A 2 -41.74 46.73 7.99
CA PHE A 2 -40.70 45.98 7.28
C PHE A 2 -40.03 46.92 6.28
N ARG A 3 -38.72 47.13 6.40
CA ARG A 3 -37.92 47.79 5.36
C ARG A 3 -37.20 46.72 4.55
N ARG A 4 -37.67 46.53 3.31
CA ARG A 4 -36.94 45.84 2.24
C ARG A 4 -35.84 46.75 1.72
N THR A 5 -34.60 46.31 1.85
CA THR A 5 -33.47 46.68 0.99
C THR A 5 -32.83 45.32 0.67
N GLY A 6 -32.95 44.74 -0.53
CA GLY A 6 -32.70 45.35 -1.83
C GLY A 6 -31.22 45.22 -2.15
N LYS A 7 -30.73 43.97 -2.33
CA LYS A 7 -29.50 43.62 -3.07
C LYS A 7 -29.44 42.10 -3.25
N SER A 8 -29.36 41.66 -4.51
CA SER A 8 -29.12 40.28 -4.92
C SER A 8 -27.66 39.88 -4.65
N PRO A 9 -27.37 38.64 -4.22
CA PRO A 9 -26.00 38.17 -4.02
C PRO A 9 -25.30 37.68 -5.32
N PHE A 10 -25.81 38.05 -6.50
CA PHE A 10 -25.35 37.54 -7.80
C PHE A 10 -24.93 38.64 -8.78
N GLU A 11 -24.19 39.64 -8.31
CA GLU A 11 -23.43 40.55 -9.18
C GLU A 11 -22.02 40.67 -8.62
N ASP A 12 -21.12 39.79 -9.11
CA ASP A 12 -19.69 40.05 -9.35
C ASP A 12 -19.15 38.87 -10.17
N VAL A 13 -19.77 38.64 -11.34
CA VAL A 13 -19.20 37.77 -12.39
C VAL A 13 -18.66 38.68 -13.47
N GLN A 14 -17.43 39.15 -13.29
CA GLN A 14 -16.43 39.48 -14.31
C GLN A 14 -15.37 40.40 -13.71
N THR A 15 -14.23 39.83 -13.34
CA THR A 15 -12.88 40.21 -13.77
C THR A 15 -11.91 39.55 -12.80
N LEU A 16 -11.05 38.69 -13.32
CA LEU A 16 -9.65 38.47 -12.96
C LEU A 16 -9.22 37.15 -13.64
N TYR A 17 -9.16 37.17 -14.97
CA TYR A 17 -8.21 36.32 -15.68
C TYR A 17 -6.85 37.00 -15.51
N GLU A 18 -6.13 36.64 -14.45
CA GLU A 18 -4.69 36.86 -14.40
C GLU A 18 -3.99 35.55 -14.76
N GLU A 19 -3.22 35.67 -15.81
CA GLU A 19 -2.48 34.65 -16.53
C GLU A 19 -1.17 34.41 -15.77
N GLU A 20 -1.13 33.44 -14.86
CA GLU A 20 0.12 32.98 -14.24
C GLU A 20 0.67 31.78 -15.02
N THR A 21 1.51 32.10 -15.99
CA THR A 21 2.34 31.13 -16.72
C THR A 21 3.35 30.47 -15.77
N PRO A 22 3.41 29.13 -15.66
CA PRO A 22 4.49 28.47 -14.95
C PRO A 22 5.82 28.68 -15.69
N SER A 23 6.78 29.25 -14.97
CA SER A 23 8.12 29.55 -15.42
C SER A 23 8.93 28.27 -15.72
N HIS A 24 9.35 28.17 -16.99
CA HIS A 24 10.57 27.53 -17.50
C HIS A 24 10.97 26.13 -16.98
N ALA A 25 10.43 25.10 -17.62
CA ALA A 25 11.18 23.87 -17.84
C ALA A 25 12.37 24.14 -18.79
N ASN A 26 13.59 23.85 -18.34
CA ASN A 26 14.80 23.82 -19.15
C ASN A 26 14.68 22.71 -20.21
N TYR A 27 14.10 23.01 -21.37
CA TYR A 27 14.27 22.20 -22.56
C TYR A 27 15.64 22.54 -23.18
N ALA A 28 16.49 21.52 -23.30
CA ALA A 28 17.71 21.62 -24.07
C ALA A 28 17.36 21.99 -25.53
N SER A 29 17.91 23.12 -26.00
CA SER A 29 17.82 23.56 -27.38
C SER A 29 18.45 22.53 -28.31
N TYR A 30 17.65 21.83 -29.11
CA TYR A 30 18.17 21.08 -30.25
C TYR A 30 18.69 22.06 -31.30
N PRO A 31 19.93 21.92 -31.80
CA PRO A 31 20.39 22.75 -32.90
C PRO A 31 19.51 22.49 -34.12
N ARG A 32 18.98 23.57 -34.68
CA ARG A 32 18.19 23.60 -35.92
C ARG A 32 19.06 23.07 -37.05
N SER A 33 18.94 21.79 -37.35
CA SER A 33 19.59 21.14 -38.49
C SER A 33 19.21 21.89 -39.77
N GLU A 34 20.23 22.24 -40.54
CA GLU A 34 20.14 22.97 -41.79
C GLU A 34 19.23 22.25 -42.80
N ARG A 35 18.54 23.05 -43.60
CA ARG A 35 17.63 22.60 -44.66
C ARG A 35 18.35 21.64 -45.62
N LEU A 36 17.88 20.39 -45.74
CA LEU A 36 18.26 19.48 -46.82
C LEU A 36 17.47 19.85 -48.09
N ASP A 37 18.10 20.57 -49.02
CA ASP A 37 17.73 20.50 -50.43
C ASP A 37 18.51 19.36 -51.06
N SER A 38 17.89 18.18 -51.14
CA SER A 38 18.06 17.11 -52.15
C SER A 38 17.54 15.79 -51.59
N PRO A 39 16.61 15.08 -52.25
CA PRO A 39 16.23 13.74 -51.82
C PRO A 39 17.43 12.77 -52.01
N PRO A 40 17.73 11.89 -51.04
CA PRO A 40 18.81 10.93 -51.17
C PRO A 40 18.46 9.83 -52.19
N ASN A 41 19.44 9.45 -53.01
CA ASN A 41 19.31 8.37 -53.99
C ASN A 41 19.18 7.00 -53.30
N LEU A 42 18.27 6.17 -53.81
CA LEU A 42 17.79 4.91 -53.23
C LEU A 42 18.81 3.74 -53.23
N PHE A 43 20.09 3.96 -53.56
CA PHE A 43 21.06 2.90 -53.84
C PHE A 43 22.39 2.98 -53.06
N ASP A 44 22.52 3.86 -52.06
CA ASP A 44 23.74 3.88 -51.25
C ASP A 44 23.62 2.90 -50.06
N SER A 45 24.58 1.96 -49.98
CA SER A 45 24.68 1.02 -48.87
C SER A 45 25.17 1.76 -47.61
N PRO A 46 24.59 1.54 -46.42
CA PRO A 46 25.07 2.19 -45.21
C PRO A 46 26.47 1.69 -44.87
N LYS A 47 27.47 2.59 -44.91
CA LYS A 47 28.78 2.35 -44.31
C LYS A 47 28.63 2.23 -42.79
N SER A 48 29.21 1.16 -42.23
CA SER A 48 29.28 0.91 -40.80
C SER A 48 29.82 2.12 -40.03
N PRO A 49 29.26 2.47 -38.86
CA PRO A 49 29.85 3.51 -38.01
C PRO A 49 31.17 3.00 -37.41
N GLU A 50 32.26 3.72 -37.69
CA GLU A 50 33.57 3.52 -37.06
C GLU A 50 33.47 3.70 -35.53
N THR A 51 33.87 2.67 -34.78
CA THR A 51 34.00 2.68 -33.32
C THR A 51 35.13 3.63 -32.92
N ARG A 52 34.81 4.79 -32.34
CA ARG A 52 35.80 5.62 -31.64
C ARG A 52 36.17 4.98 -30.29
N PRO A 53 37.45 4.65 -30.02
CA PRO A 53 37.85 4.25 -28.68
C PRO A 53 37.88 5.47 -27.75
N LEU A 54 37.44 5.27 -26.50
CA LEU A 54 37.51 6.30 -25.44
C LEU A 54 38.96 6.45 -24.94
N PRO A 55 39.45 7.67 -24.69
CA PRO A 55 40.76 7.86 -24.06
C PRO A 55 40.72 7.44 -22.58
N LEU A 56 41.70 6.64 -22.16
CA LEU A 56 41.96 6.36 -20.75
C LEU A 56 42.74 7.52 -20.10
N SER A 57 42.38 7.79 -18.85
CA SER A 57 42.99 8.68 -17.84
C SER A 57 42.55 10.16 -17.82
N TYR A 58 41.71 10.47 -16.83
CA TYR A 58 41.59 11.80 -16.23
C TYR A 58 42.41 11.83 -14.94
N PRO A 59 43.28 12.83 -14.68
CA PRO A 59 43.85 13.03 -13.37
C PRO A 59 42.73 13.44 -12.41
N ILE A 60 42.49 12.60 -11.41
CA ILE A 60 41.56 12.89 -10.31
C ILE A 60 42.21 14.00 -9.48
N SER A 61 41.64 15.21 -9.49
CA SER A 61 41.95 16.23 -8.50
C SER A 61 41.35 15.83 -7.14
N GLU A 62 42.05 16.19 -6.06
CA GLU A 62 41.79 15.79 -4.66
C GLU A 62 40.43 16.25 -4.07
N GLU A 63 39.54 16.88 -4.84
CA GLU A 63 38.19 17.21 -4.37
C GLU A 63 37.28 15.98 -4.19
N SER A 64 37.67 14.83 -4.75
CA SER A 64 36.94 13.57 -4.56
C SER A 64 37.10 12.94 -3.17
N GLN A 65 37.96 13.44 -2.29
CA GLN A 65 38.15 12.80 -0.97
C GLN A 65 37.24 13.33 0.14
N LYS A 66 36.43 14.36 -0.12
CA LYS A 66 35.55 14.93 0.90
C LYS A 66 34.12 14.36 0.90
N TRP A 67 33.73 13.65 -0.15
CA TRP A 67 32.41 12.98 -0.24
C TRP A 67 32.45 11.51 0.18
N ALA A 68 33.64 10.90 0.25
CA ALA A 68 33.81 9.49 0.61
C ALA A 68 33.71 9.20 2.13
N SER A 69 33.62 10.23 2.98
CA SER A 69 33.54 10.05 4.44
C SER A 69 32.20 10.49 5.06
N ALA A 70 31.23 10.89 4.25
CA ALA A 70 29.88 11.23 4.69
C ALA A 70 28.81 10.24 4.18
N SER A 71 29.22 9.02 3.82
CA SER A 71 28.31 7.98 3.31
C SER A 71 28.25 6.72 4.21
N SER A 72 28.71 6.83 5.46
CA SER A 72 28.63 5.72 6.44
C SER A 72 27.41 5.81 7.37
N GLU A 73 26.45 6.71 7.11
CA GLU A 73 25.28 6.93 7.97
C GLU A 73 23.92 6.87 7.22
N ILE A 74 23.89 6.27 6.04
CA ILE A 74 22.65 5.93 5.33
C ILE A 74 22.70 4.39 5.23
N ASP A 75 21.81 3.57 5.79
CA ASP A 75 20.37 3.72 5.90
C ASP A 75 19.89 2.59 6.83
N SER A 76 19.75 2.85 8.13
CA SER A 76 18.92 1.98 8.96
C SER A 76 17.47 2.37 8.72
N LEU A 77 16.95 2.08 7.52
CA LEU A 77 15.51 1.95 7.34
C LEU A 77 15.08 0.91 8.36
N PRO A 78 14.17 1.21 9.30
CA PRO A 78 13.50 0.12 9.98
C PRO A 78 12.80 -0.66 8.88
N SER A 79 13.23 -1.89 8.64
CA SER A 79 12.34 -2.84 8.02
C SER A 79 11.12 -2.85 8.91
N PHE A 80 10.03 -2.23 8.47
CA PHE A 80 8.70 -2.45 9.02
C PHE A 80 8.26 -3.85 8.59
N SER A 81 9.07 -4.86 8.90
CA SER A 81 8.57 -6.14 9.32
C SER A 81 7.75 -5.82 10.57
N GLU A 82 6.42 -5.77 10.43
CA GLU A 82 5.52 -6.01 11.54
C GLU A 82 5.91 -7.39 12.11
N GLU A 83 6.95 -7.42 12.94
CA GLU A 83 7.28 -8.61 13.69
C GLU A 83 6.11 -8.83 14.63
N PRO A 84 5.44 -9.99 14.57
CA PRO A 84 4.38 -10.31 15.51
C PRO A 84 4.94 -10.14 16.93
N GLU A 85 4.35 -9.20 17.68
CA GLU A 85 4.72 -8.96 19.08
C GLU A 85 4.59 -10.26 19.90
N THR A 86 3.71 -11.17 19.46
CA THR A 86 3.60 -12.52 20.01
C THR A 86 3.37 -13.55 18.91
N THR A 87 4.13 -14.64 18.93
CA THR A 87 3.97 -15.78 18.02
C THR A 87 3.74 -17.07 18.80
N LEU A 88 2.65 -17.75 18.50
CA LEU A 88 2.36 -19.12 18.93
C LEU A 88 2.93 -20.07 17.88
N GLY A 89 4.06 -20.69 18.19
CA GLY A 89 4.76 -21.59 17.28
C GLY A 89 4.07 -22.93 17.03
N GLU A 90 4.55 -23.64 16.01
CA GLU A 90 4.14 -25.00 15.69
C GLU A 90 4.35 -25.95 16.89
N GLY A 91 3.35 -26.78 17.19
CA GLY A 91 3.38 -27.73 18.32
C GLY A 91 2.94 -27.15 19.66
N VAL A 92 2.64 -25.85 19.75
CA VAL A 92 2.00 -25.26 20.93
C VAL A 92 0.49 -25.48 20.86
N THR A 93 -0.09 -25.96 21.95
CA THR A 93 -1.55 -25.99 22.13
C THR A 93 -1.93 -25.07 23.27
N PHE A 94 -2.71 -24.04 22.97
CA PHE A 94 -3.24 -23.11 23.97
C PHE A 94 -4.74 -23.36 24.16
N LYS A 95 -5.19 -23.42 25.42
CA LYS A 95 -6.60 -23.53 25.75
C LYS A 95 -7.00 -22.48 26.77
N GLY A 96 -7.97 -21.64 26.43
CA GLY A 96 -8.49 -20.60 27.33
C GLY A 96 -8.89 -19.33 26.60
N GLU A 97 -8.85 -18.21 27.32
CA GLU A 97 -9.12 -16.89 26.78
C GLU A 97 -7.81 -16.15 26.51
N LEU A 98 -7.70 -15.52 25.34
CA LEU A 98 -6.53 -14.75 24.94
C LEU A 98 -6.93 -13.34 24.51
N ALA A 99 -6.29 -12.35 25.12
CA ALA A 99 -6.42 -10.94 24.77
C ALA A 99 -5.05 -10.34 24.46
N PHE A 100 -5.01 -9.46 23.46
CA PHE A 100 -3.81 -8.75 23.01
C PHE A 100 -4.21 -7.38 22.44
N ASP A 101 -3.25 -6.48 22.21
CA ASP A 101 -3.53 -5.14 21.68
C ASP A 101 -2.92 -4.88 20.30
N ARG A 102 -1.84 -5.58 19.93
CA ARG A 102 -1.12 -5.36 18.66
C ARG A 102 -1.32 -6.50 17.67
N LEU A 103 -0.27 -7.28 17.42
CA LEU A 103 -0.26 -8.32 16.41
C LEU A 103 0.04 -9.68 17.04
N LEU A 104 -0.84 -10.64 16.78
CA LEU A 104 -0.69 -12.02 17.21
C LEU A 104 -0.57 -12.94 16.01
N ARG A 105 0.45 -13.79 15.99
CA ARG A 105 0.61 -14.85 14.99
C ARG A 105 0.38 -16.23 15.59
N ILE A 106 -0.39 -17.08 14.94
CA ILE A 106 -0.69 -18.45 15.38
C ILE A 106 -0.34 -19.46 14.28
N ASP A 107 0.69 -20.27 14.51
CA ASP A 107 1.09 -21.42 13.69
C ASP A 107 0.85 -22.78 14.40
N GLY A 108 0.19 -22.76 15.57
CA GLY A 108 -0.12 -23.94 16.39
C GLY A 108 -1.63 -24.20 16.54
N THR A 109 -2.01 -24.89 17.62
CA THR A 109 -3.41 -25.18 17.95
C THR A 109 -3.93 -24.24 19.02
N PHE A 110 -5.05 -23.56 18.76
CA PHE A 110 -5.71 -22.69 19.74
C PHE A 110 -7.15 -23.14 19.95
N GLU A 111 -7.58 -23.31 21.20
CA GLU A 111 -8.96 -23.61 21.54
C GLU A 111 -9.49 -22.64 22.61
N GLY A 112 -10.60 -21.96 22.36
CA GLY A 112 -11.24 -21.10 23.36
C GLY A 112 -11.81 -19.81 22.81
N ILE A 113 -11.45 -18.66 23.40
CA ILE A 113 -12.02 -17.35 23.04
C ILE A 113 -10.88 -16.37 22.82
N LEU A 114 -10.97 -15.57 21.76
CA LEU A 114 -9.98 -14.56 21.43
C LEU A 114 -10.66 -13.20 21.26
N VAL A 115 -10.28 -12.24 22.10
CA VAL A 115 -10.86 -10.88 22.11
C VAL A 115 -9.75 -9.86 22.07
N SER A 116 -9.73 -9.00 21.05
CA SER A 116 -8.69 -7.99 20.88
C SER A 116 -9.18 -6.85 19.99
N ASN A 117 -8.55 -5.68 20.02
CA ASN A 117 -8.73 -4.65 18.98
C ASN A 117 -7.59 -4.65 17.95
N GLY A 118 -6.68 -5.62 18.06
CA GLY A 118 -5.51 -5.76 17.20
C GLY A 118 -5.76 -6.59 15.95
N LYS A 119 -4.65 -7.06 15.39
CA LYS A 119 -4.57 -7.88 14.19
C LYS A 119 -4.13 -9.30 14.50
N ILE A 120 -4.81 -10.29 13.94
CA ILE A 120 -4.38 -11.69 14.03
C ILE A 120 -3.90 -12.20 12.67
N ILE A 121 -2.88 -13.06 12.71
CA ILE A 121 -2.41 -13.83 11.56
C ILE A 121 -2.43 -15.31 11.94
N ILE A 122 -3.31 -16.08 11.31
CA ILE A 122 -3.34 -17.54 11.44
C ILE A 122 -2.53 -18.08 10.27
N GLY A 123 -1.35 -18.62 10.57
CA GLY A 123 -0.47 -19.17 9.55
C GLY A 123 -1.02 -20.47 8.94
N PRO A 124 -0.37 -21.00 7.88
CA PRO A 124 -0.86 -22.16 7.13
C PRO A 124 -0.93 -23.46 7.95
N LYS A 125 -0.12 -23.56 9.02
CA LYS A 125 -0.15 -24.70 9.96
C LYS A 125 -1.06 -24.45 11.18
N GLY A 126 -1.65 -23.26 11.28
CA GLY A 126 -2.51 -22.89 12.39
C GLY A 126 -3.86 -23.60 12.34
N SER A 127 -4.29 -24.14 13.48
CA SER A 127 -5.63 -24.71 13.67
C SER A 127 -6.29 -24.02 14.85
N VAL A 128 -7.31 -23.20 14.58
CA VAL A 128 -7.99 -22.39 15.59
C VAL A 128 -9.42 -22.87 15.75
N LYS A 129 -9.79 -23.28 16.97
CA LYS A 129 -11.16 -23.64 17.35
C LYS A 129 -11.67 -22.67 18.41
N ALA A 130 -12.19 -21.53 17.98
CA ALA A 130 -12.49 -20.47 18.91
C ALA A 130 -13.54 -19.48 18.38
N ASP A 131 -14.15 -18.76 19.32
CA ASP A 131 -14.87 -17.53 19.04
C ASP A 131 -13.89 -16.37 18.98
N ILE A 132 -13.79 -15.74 17.81
CA ILE A 132 -12.80 -14.70 17.50
C ILE A 132 -13.52 -13.36 17.37
N GLN A 133 -13.14 -12.38 18.17
CA GLN A 133 -13.64 -11.00 18.11
C GLN A 133 -12.48 -10.02 18.01
N LEU A 134 -12.34 -9.34 16.86
CA LEU A 134 -11.21 -8.46 16.61
C LEU A 134 -11.45 -7.41 15.51
N GLN A 135 -10.46 -6.54 15.26
CA GLN A 135 -10.54 -5.52 14.23
C GLN A 135 -10.08 -6.02 12.85
N GLU A 136 -8.95 -6.73 12.77
CA GLU A 136 -8.39 -7.26 11.52
C GLU A 136 -7.90 -8.70 11.66
N ALA A 137 -8.20 -9.54 10.66
CA ALA A 137 -7.74 -10.93 10.63
C ALA A 137 -7.19 -11.31 9.27
N ILE A 138 -6.08 -12.04 9.28
CA ILE A 138 -5.52 -12.75 8.13
C ILE A 138 -5.52 -14.24 8.46
N ILE A 139 -6.16 -15.03 7.61
CA ILE A 139 -6.31 -16.48 7.80
C ILE A 139 -5.69 -17.20 6.61
N GLU A 140 -4.65 -17.99 6.87
CA GLU A 140 -3.98 -18.86 5.90
C GLU A 140 -4.19 -20.36 6.23
N GLY A 141 -4.66 -20.67 7.44
CA GLY A 141 -4.83 -22.03 7.97
C GLY A 141 -6.30 -22.45 8.15
N ALA A 142 -6.55 -23.30 9.16
CA ALA A 142 -7.86 -23.85 9.46
C ALA A 142 -8.51 -23.17 10.66
N VAL A 143 -9.77 -22.75 10.52
CA VAL A 143 -10.54 -22.09 11.58
C VAL A 143 -11.92 -22.73 11.70
N GLU A 144 -12.30 -23.06 12.93
CA GLU A 144 -13.60 -23.61 13.29
C GLU A 144 -14.22 -22.79 14.43
N GLY A 145 -15.29 -22.05 14.17
CA GLY A 145 -15.93 -21.18 15.16
C GLY A 145 -16.53 -19.91 14.57
N ASN A 146 -17.06 -19.05 15.44
CA ASN A 146 -17.65 -17.78 15.02
C ASN A 146 -16.56 -16.71 14.90
N ILE A 147 -16.52 -16.02 13.78
CA ILE A 147 -15.52 -15.00 13.50
C ILE A 147 -16.24 -13.66 13.36
N THR A 148 -15.97 -12.74 14.28
CA THR A 148 -16.47 -11.36 14.24
C THR A 148 -15.30 -10.40 14.04
N VAL A 149 -15.25 -9.78 12.87
CA VAL A 149 -14.21 -8.82 12.47
C VAL A 149 -14.87 -7.47 12.18
N SER A 150 -14.57 -6.45 12.97
CA SER A 150 -15.15 -5.11 12.74
C SER A 150 -14.62 -4.45 11.47
N GLY A 151 -13.36 -4.72 11.11
CA GLY A 151 -12.68 -4.16 9.94
C GLY A 151 -12.51 -5.19 8.82
N LYS A 152 -11.26 -5.46 8.45
CA LYS A 152 -10.91 -6.27 7.29
C LYS A 152 -10.58 -7.72 7.68
N LEU A 153 -11.24 -8.66 7.02
CA LEU A 153 -10.93 -10.09 7.07
C LEU A 153 -10.33 -10.52 5.73
N GLU A 154 -9.11 -11.06 5.76
CA GLU A 154 -8.41 -11.60 4.60
C GLU A 154 -8.25 -13.12 4.74
N LEU A 155 -8.79 -13.86 3.78
CA LEU A 155 -8.54 -15.29 3.65
C LEU A 155 -7.52 -15.47 2.52
N ARG A 156 -6.38 -16.08 2.81
CA ARG A 156 -5.25 -16.24 1.88
C ARG A 156 -4.89 -17.72 1.70
N GLY A 157 -4.32 -18.08 0.55
CA GLY A 157 -3.84 -19.43 0.27
C GLY A 157 -4.94 -20.51 0.38
N GLU A 158 -4.63 -21.65 1.02
CA GLU A 158 -5.56 -22.77 1.18
C GLU A 158 -6.35 -22.72 2.52
N ALA A 159 -6.76 -21.52 2.95
CA ALA A 159 -7.49 -21.36 4.19
C ALA A 159 -8.82 -22.14 4.20
N ILE A 160 -9.14 -22.77 5.34
CA ILE A 160 -10.39 -23.53 5.55
C ILE A 160 -11.13 -22.92 6.73
N VAL A 161 -12.28 -22.30 6.47
CA VAL A 161 -13.12 -21.72 7.53
C VAL A 161 -14.43 -22.47 7.65
N LYS A 162 -14.76 -22.92 8.87
CA LYS A 162 -16.00 -23.60 9.22
C LYS A 162 -16.70 -22.87 10.35
N GLY A 163 -17.80 -22.19 10.06
CA GLY A 163 -18.54 -21.41 11.03
C GLY A 163 -19.04 -20.10 10.45
N ASP A 164 -19.63 -19.28 11.33
CA ASP A 164 -20.29 -18.05 10.93
C ASP A 164 -19.30 -16.88 10.95
N ILE A 165 -19.25 -16.13 9.85
CA ILE A 165 -18.35 -15.00 9.67
C ILE A 165 -19.17 -13.73 9.60
N GLN A 166 -18.83 -12.78 10.47
CA GLN A 166 -19.29 -11.40 10.41
C GLN A 166 -18.07 -10.51 10.18
N ALA A 167 -17.99 -9.80 9.05
CA ALA A 167 -16.85 -8.94 8.73
C ALA A 167 -17.28 -7.56 8.21
N GLY A 168 -16.48 -6.52 8.42
CA GLY A 168 -16.70 -5.22 7.78
C GLY A 168 -16.37 -5.25 6.28
N THR A 169 -15.20 -5.79 5.95
CA THR A 169 -14.75 -6.05 4.57
C THR A 169 -14.16 -7.46 4.51
N LEU A 170 -14.51 -8.21 3.47
CA LEU A 170 -13.98 -9.56 3.24
C LEU A 170 -13.17 -9.60 1.94
N CYS A 171 -11.93 -10.05 2.03
CA CYS A 171 -11.08 -10.38 0.90
C CYS A 171 -10.80 -11.89 0.92
N VAL A 172 -10.99 -12.56 -0.21
CA VAL A 172 -10.79 -14.00 -0.35
C VAL A 172 -9.88 -14.26 -1.52
N ASP A 173 -8.80 -14.99 -1.26
CA ASP A 173 -7.83 -15.41 -2.25
C ASP A 173 -8.24 -16.72 -2.95
N GLU A 174 -7.56 -17.07 -4.03
CA GLU A 174 -7.84 -18.30 -4.77
C GLU A 174 -7.53 -19.56 -3.94
N GLY A 175 -8.44 -20.54 -3.94
CA GLY A 175 -8.23 -21.83 -3.26
C GLY A 175 -8.82 -21.93 -1.84
N VAL A 176 -9.32 -20.84 -1.29
CA VAL A 176 -9.98 -20.81 0.03
C VAL A 176 -11.30 -21.60 0.03
N ARG A 177 -11.55 -22.32 1.12
CA ARG A 177 -12.79 -23.08 1.34
C ARG A 177 -13.52 -22.54 2.57
N LEU A 178 -14.75 -22.08 2.36
CA LEU A 178 -15.61 -21.57 3.43
C LEU A 178 -16.87 -22.41 3.54
N LEU A 179 -17.27 -22.75 4.78
CA LEU A 179 -18.50 -23.46 5.09
C LEU A 179 -19.19 -22.79 6.29
N GLY A 180 -20.29 -22.08 6.03
CA GLY A 180 -21.09 -21.43 7.06
C GLY A 180 -21.84 -20.21 6.54
N TYR A 181 -22.39 -19.40 7.44
CA TYR A 181 -23.02 -18.13 7.08
C TYR A 181 -21.99 -17.01 7.03
N VAL A 182 -22.14 -16.09 6.08
CA VAL A 182 -21.28 -14.91 5.95
C VAL A 182 -22.15 -13.67 5.93
N ALA A 183 -21.87 -12.73 6.82
CA ALA A 183 -22.53 -11.43 6.91
C ALA A 183 -21.48 -10.31 6.81
N ILE A 184 -21.62 -9.44 5.82
CA ILE A 184 -20.75 -8.27 5.65
C ILE A 184 -21.48 -7.03 6.17
N VAL A 185 -20.99 -6.41 7.24
CA VAL A 185 -21.69 -5.33 7.99
C VAL A 185 -21.15 -3.93 7.64
N GLY A 186 -20.30 -3.82 6.61
CA GLY A 186 -19.52 -2.62 6.28
C GLY A 186 -20.20 -1.52 5.46
N ILE A 187 -21.53 -1.53 5.25
CA ILE A 187 -22.21 -0.37 4.63
C ILE A 187 -22.60 0.66 5.70
N ASN A 188 -21.60 1.30 6.29
CA ASN A 188 -21.80 2.54 7.04
C ASN A 188 -21.21 3.69 6.21
N GLU A 189 -22.10 4.53 5.68
CA GLU A 189 -21.75 5.80 5.03
C GLU A 189 -20.99 6.68 6.04
N GLU A 190 -19.74 6.98 5.73
CA GLU A 190 -18.82 7.66 6.63
C GLU A 190 -19.20 9.14 6.82
N SER A 191 -19.45 9.51 8.07
CA SER A 191 -19.05 10.74 8.75
C SER A 191 -18.72 11.97 7.87
N GLN A 192 -19.70 12.82 7.61
CA GLN A 192 -19.47 14.26 7.52
C GLN A 192 -19.68 14.86 8.91
N LYS A 193 -18.61 14.97 9.71
CA LYS A 193 -18.63 15.85 10.89
C LYS A 193 -17.90 17.14 10.54
N GLU A 194 -18.75 18.11 10.23
CA GLU A 194 -18.50 19.54 10.06
C GLU A 194 -17.53 20.07 11.13
N LYS A 195 -16.54 20.84 10.66
CA LYS A 195 -15.59 21.59 11.48
C LYS A 195 -16.16 23.00 11.62
N ASP A 196 -16.84 23.27 12.74
CA ASP A 196 -17.14 24.63 13.22
C ASP A 196 -15.90 25.30 13.82
#